data_AF-A0AAJ3GP78-F1
#
_entry.id   AF-A0AAJ3GP78-F1
#
_cell.length_a   1.000
_cell.length_b   1.000
_cell.length_c   1.000
_cell.angle_alpha   90.00
_cell.angle_beta   90.00
_cell.angle_gamma   90.00
#
_symmetry.space_group_name_H-M   'P 1'
#
loop_
_entity.id
_entity.type
_entity.pdbx_description
1 polymer ?
#
loop_
_entity_poly.entity_id
_entity_poly.type
_entity_poly.pdbx_seq_one_letter_code
_entity_poly.pdbx_strand_id
1 'polypeptide(L)'
;MTYRNVVSAVVRALAAETIGSAGGCDFEPKVQCAKQKGEIVGKEAAFLQDCWVFGRLHKALTPAHWRALVAKYSTHQERKHGAILELLNSVKTPAPKRFRECAVLTWAIPQVAGAEGKRSATVLPAAWYDIANWDNDGKPESTRYRWRSSIRNSLDGMVNEALMAAQEILDADGLMENVMAS
;
A
#
# COMPACT_ATOMS: atom_id res chain seq x y z
N MET A 1 -7.01 -19.09 -8.66
CA MET A 1 -8.09 -18.14 -8.31
C MET A 1 -7.85 -16.87 -9.10
N THR A 2 -8.87 -16.15 -9.55
CA THR A 2 -8.69 -14.83 -10.19
C THR A 2 -9.10 -13.72 -9.22
N TYR A 3 -8.51 -12.54 -9.36
CA TYR A 3 -8.89 -11.35 -8.59
C TYR A 3 -9.95 -10.56 -9.34
N ARG A 4 -10.98 -10.14 -8.61
CA ARG A 4 -12.06 -9.31 -9.15
C ARG A 4 -11.60 -7.90 -9.56
N ASN A 5 -10.63 -7.33 -8.86
CA ASN A 5 -10.05 -6.03 -9.21
C ASN A 5 -8.61 -5.89 -8.69
N VAL A 6 -7.80 -5.08 -9.37
CA VAL A 6 -6.37 -4.91 -9.04
C VAL A 6 -6.14 -4.38 -7.62
N VAL A 7 -7.03 -3.52 -7.10
CA VAL A 7 -6.91 -3.00 -5.73
C VAL A 7 -6.98 -4.16 -4.73
N SER A 8 -7.91 -5.09 -4.90
CA SER A 8 -8.04 -6.28 -4.05
C SER A 8 -6.82 -7.19 -4.15
N ALA A 9 -6.25 -7.36 -5.35
CA ALA A 9 -5.03 -8.14 -5.56
C ALA A 9 -3.84 -7.51 -4.84
N VAL A 10 -3.63 -6.21 -5.01
CA VAL A 10 -2.54 -5.45 -4.37
C VAL A 10 -2.68 -5.47 -2.85
N VAL A 11 -3.86 -5.18 -2.31
CA VAL A 11 -4.09 -5.17 -0.85
C VAL A 11 -3.85 -6.55 -0.25
N ARG A 12 -4.36 -7.61 -0.89
CA ARG A 12 -4.16 -9.00 -0.43
C ARG A 12 -2.70 -9.41 -0.51
N ALA A 13 -2.01 -9.12 -1.60
CA ALA A 13 -0.58 -9.41 -1.76
C ALA A 13 0.27 -8.69 -0.69
N LEU A 14 0.02 -7.40 -0.47
CA LEU A 14 0.70 -6.63 0.57
C LEU A 14 0.41 -7.15 1.98
N ALA A 15 -0.80 -7.65 2.24
CA ALA A 15 -1.17 -8.24 3.52
C ALA A 15 -0.56 -9.64 3.72
N ALA A 16 -0.53 -10.47 2.67
CA ALA A 16 -0.06 -11.85 2.74
C ALA A 16 1.40 -11.94 3.17
N GLU A 17 2.23 -11.00 2.72
CA GLU A 17 3.62 -10.95 3.11
C GLU A 17 3.82 -10.58 4.60
N THR A 18 2.88 -9.84 5.21
CA THR A 18 2.96 -9.47 6.63
C THR A 18 2.65 -10.61 7.60
N ILE A 19 2.06 -11.70 7.09
CA ILE A 19 1.83 -12.92 7.87
C ILE A 19 3.19 -13.61 7.97
N GLY A 20 3.93 -13.23 9.01
CA GLY A 20 5.32 -13.62 9.17
C GLY A 20 5.54 -15.12 9.08
N SER A 21 6.69 -15.46 8.50
CA SER A 21 7.48 -16.69 8.72
C SER A 21 7.89 -16.87 10.21
N ALA A 22 7.03 -16.50 11.16
CA ALA A 22 7.24 -16.71 12.60
C ALA A 22 7.04 -18.19 13.00
N GLY A 23 6.59 -19.04 12.07
CA GLY A 23 7.00 -20.45 12.03
C GLY A 23 8.10 -20.56 10.99
N GLY A 24 9.33 -20.90 11.40
CA GLY A 24 10.52 -20.79 10.56
C GLY A 24 10.38 -21.42 9.18
N CYS A 25 10.47 -20.60 8.13
CA CYS A 25 10.80 -21.07 6.80
C CYS A 25 12.33 -21.20 6.73
N ASP A 26 12.84 -22.34 7.20
CA ASP A 26 14.18 -22.79 6.81
C ASP A 26 14.19 -22.94 5.28
N PHE A 27 14.84 -22.01 4.59
CA PHE A 27 15.07 -22.04 3.15
C PHE A 27 16.28 -22.93 2.80
N GLU A 28 16.43 -24.06 3.48
CA GLU A 28 17.18 -25.15 2.87
C GLU A 28 16.31 -25.70 1.73
N PRO A 29 16.85 -25.88 0.51
CA PRO A 29 16.14 -26.50 -0.60
C PRO A 29 16.03 -28.02 -0.38
N LYS A 30 15.55 -28.44 0.79
CA LYS A 30 14.85 -29.70 0.95
C LYS A 30 13.42 -29.41 0.54
N VAL A 31 13.22 -29.43 -0.77
CA VAL A 31 11.91 -29.62 -1.40
C VAL A 31 11.09 -30.52 -0.48
N GLN A 32 10.02 -29.98 0.10
CA GLN A 32 9.00 -30.79 0.77
C GLN A 32 8.25 -31.60 -0.30
N CYS A 33 8.98 -32.48 -0.99
CA CYS A 33 8.44 -33.64 -1.70
C CYS A 33 7.98 -34.73 -0.72
N ALA A 34 8.02 -34.46 0.58
CA ALA A 34 7.56 -35.38 1.61
C ALA A 34 6.58 -34.67 2.54
N LYS A 35 5.31 -35.11 2.47
CA LYS A 35 4.23 -34.97 3.49
C LYS A 35 3.12 -33.93 3.29
N GLN A 36 2.72 -33.61 2.07
CA GLN A 36 1.30 -33.32 1.80
C GLN A 36 0.77 -34.27 0.74
N LYS A 37 0.12 -35.36 1.18
CA LYS A 37 -0.75 -36.15 0.30
C LYS A 37 -2.05 -35.37 0.15
N GLY A 38 -2.09 -34.44 -0.78
CA GLY A 38 -3.26 -33.63 -1.08
C GLY A 38 -2.90 -32.43 -1.94
N GLU A 39 -3.76 -32.06 -2.87
CA GLU A 39 -3.68 -30.80 -3.59
C GLU A 39 -3.89 -29.65 -2.60
N ILE A 40 -3.10 -28.57 -2.67
CA ILE A 40 -3.35 -27.37 -1.84
C ILE A 40 -4.59 -26.69 -2.42
N VAL A 41 -5.69 -26.63 -1.66
CA VAL A 41 -6.98 -26.09 -2.12
C VAL A 41 -7.47 -25.00 -1.17
N GLY A 42 -8.37 -24.15 -1.64
CA GLY A 42 -9.08 -23.17 -0.80
C GLY A 42 -8.18 -22.04 -0.30
N LYS A 43 -8.19 -21.79 1.02
CA LYS A 43 -7.53 -20.62 1.63
C LYS A 43 -6.00 -20.65 1.51
N GLU A 44 -5.39 -21.84 1.61
CA GLU A 44 -3.94 -21.99 1.49
C GLU A 44 -3.45 -21.71 0.06
N ALA A 45 -4.20 -22.21 -0.94
CA ALA A 45 -3.92 -21.91 -2.34
C ALA A 45 -4.07 -20.41 -2.64
N ALA A 46 -5.09 -19.77 -2.08
CA ALA A 46 -5.31 -18.34 -2.21
C ALA A 46 -4.18 -17.53 -1.56
N PHE A 47 -3.68 -17.94 -0.39
CA PHE A 47 -2.57 -17.29 0.29
C PHE A 47 -1.24 -17.43 -0.48
N LEU A 48 -0.94 -18.62 -0.99
CA LEU A 48 0.24 -18.84 -1.84
C LEU A 48 0.21 -17.96 -3.09
N GLN A 49 -0.97 -17.83 -3.70
CA GLN A 49 -1.16 -16.93 -4.84
C GLN A 49 -0.94 -15.46 -4.44
N ASP A 50 -1.43 -15.02 -3.28
CA ASP A 50 -1.21 -13.66 -2.78
C ASP A 50 0.30 -13.39 -2.56
N CYS A 51 1.05 -14.35 -1.99
CA CYS A 51 2.51 -14.28 -1.82
C CYS A 51 3.27 -14.23 -3.16
N TRP A 52 2.83 -15.02 -4.15
CA TRP A 52 3.42 -14.98 -5.48
C TRP A 52 3.19 -13.62 -6.15
N VAL A 53 1.96 -13.08 -6.06
CA VAL A 53 1.62 -11.75 -6.58
C VAL A 53 2.47 -10.67 -5.92
N PHE A 54 2.71 -10.76 -4.61
CA PHE A 54 3.61 -9.84 -3.92
C PHE A 54 5.00 -9.81 -4.58
N GLY A 55 5.64 -10.97 -4.72
CA GLY A 55 6.98 -11.07 -5.32
C GLY A 55 7.00 -10.61 -6.78
N ARG A 56 5.96 -10.97 -7.54
CA ARG A 56 5.79 -10.61 -8.96
C ARG A 56 5.66 -9.11 -9.16
N LEU A 57 4.79 -8.45 -8.39
CA LEU A 57 4.58 -7.00 -8.47
C LEU A 57 5.81 -6.23 -7.94
N HIS A 58 6.40 -6.66 -6.83
CA HIS A 58 7.59 -6.03 -6.27
C HIS A 58 8.77 -6.02 -7.26
N LYS A 59 8.94 -7.11 -8.01
CA LYS A 59 10.01 -7.24 -9.01
C LYS A 59 9.75 -6.43 -10.29
N ALA A 60 8.50 -6.32 -10.72
CA ALA A 60 8.16 -5.77 -12.03
C ALA A 60 7.75 -4.29 -12.02
N LEU A 61 7.18 -3.80 -10.91
CA LEU A 61 6.87 -2.39 -10.76
C LEU A 61 8.14 -1.58 -10.57
N THR A 62 8.12 -0.33 -11.03
CA THR A 62 9.20 0.61 -10.71
C THR A 62 9.26 0.84 -9.19
N PRO A 63 10.43 1.19 -8.63
CA PRO A 63 10.54 1.51 -7.21
C PRO A 63 9.58 2.62 -6.76
N ALA A 64 9.27 3.59 -7.62
CA ALA A 64 8.30 4.64 -7.33
C ALA A 64 6.87 4.09 -7.21
N HIS A 65 6.44 3.27 -8.17
CA HIS A 65 5.11 2.65 -8.14
C HIS A 65 4.95 1.73 -6.92
N TRP A 66 5.96 0.91 -6.62
CA TRP A 66 5.92 0.03 -5.47
C TRP A 66 5.76 0.81 -4.16
N ARG A 67 6.54 1.87 -3.96
CA ARG A 67 6.45 2.72 -2.77
C ARG A 67 5.08 3.41 -2.65
N ALA A 68 4.50 3.87 -3.75
CA ALA A 68 3.17 4.47 -3.74
C ALA A 68 2.11 3.46 -3.24
N LEU A 69 2.14 2.22 -3.75
CA LEU A 69 1.23 1.17 -3.31
C LEU A 69 1.46 0.77 -1.85
N VAL A 70 2.72 0.58 -1.43
CA VAL A 70 3.06 0.23 -0.04
C VAL A 70 2.62 1.34 0.92
N ALA A 71 2.90 2.61 0.61
CA ALA A 71 2.50 3.73 1.45
C ALA A 71 0.97 3.83 1.59
N LYS A 72 0.21 3.58 0.51
CA LYS A 72 -1.25 3.65 0.52
C LYS A 72 -1.88 2.46 1.24
N TYR A 73 -1.47 1.24 0.92
CA TYR A 73 -2.23 0.04 1.22
C TYR A 73 -1.58 -0.93 2.22
N SER A 74 -0.27 -0.83 2.48
CA SER A 74 0.39 -1.78 3.38
C SER A 74 -0.15 -1.69 4.81
N THR A 75 -0.23 -2.85 5.46
CA THR A 75 -0.52 -3.01 6.89
C THR A 75 0.77 -3.14 7.73
N HIS A 76 1.92 -3.37 7.09
CA HIS A 76 3.22 -3.47 7.78
C HIS A 76 3.74 -2.07 8.12
N GLN A 77 3.80 -1.75 9.42
CA GLN A 77 4.13 -0.39 9.88
C GLN A 77 5.50 0.11 9.39
N GLU A 78 6.56 -0.69 9.54
CA GLU A 78 7.91 -0.27 9.15
C GLU A 78 8.06 -0.05 7.64
N ARG A 79 7.55 -0.97 6.81
CA ARG A 79 7.61 -0.83 5.35
C ARG A 79 6.77 0.34 4.84
N LYS A 80 5.57 0.51 5.41
CA LYS A 80 4.74 1.67 5.14
C LYS A 80 5.47 2.95 5.50
N HIS A 81 6.11 3.00 6.67
CA HIS A 81 6.91 4.14 7.10
C HIS A 81 8.07 4.42 6.15
N GLY A 82 8.86 3.40 5.77
CA GLY A 82 9.96 3.55 4.81
C GLY A 82 9.48 4.06 3.45
N ALA A 83 8.37 3.53 2.93
CA ALA A 83 7.77 4.00 1.68
C ALA A 83 7.29 5.46 1.78
N ILE A 84 6.71 5.87 2.91
CA ILE A 84 6.32 7.26 3.16
C ILE A 84 7.55 8.18 3.15
N LEU A 85 8.65 7.81 3.82
CA LEU A 85 9.88 8.62 3.85
C LEU A 85 10.43 8.86 2.44
N GLU A 86 10.44 7.82 1.60
CA GLU A 86 10.86 7.95 0.21
C GLU A 86 9.93 8.87 -0.61
N LEU A 87 8.61 8.79 -0.39
CA LEU A 87 7.65 9.69 -1.05
C LEU A 87 7.81 11.16 -0.60
N LEU A 88 8.18 11.41 0.65
CA LEU A 88 8.45 12.78 1.12
C LEU A 88 9.56 13.47 0.31
N ASN A 89 10.52 12.70 -0.19
CA ASN A 89 11.63 13.19 -1.00
C ASN A 89 11.23 13.43 -2.47
N SER A 90 10.21 12.73 -2.99
CA SER A 90 9.76 12.88 -4.38
C SER A 90 8.72 13.99 -4.57
N VAL A 91 7.92 14.31 -3.54
CA VAL A 91 6.85 15.32 -3.64
C VAL A 91 7.43 16.73 -3.70
N LYS A 92 7.27 17.36 -4.88
CA LYS A 92 7.60 18.78 -5.13
C LYS A 92 6.39 19.65 -4.80
N THR A 93 6.59 20.63 -3.93
CA THR A 93 5.52 21.56 -3.51
C THR A 93 6.13 22.86 -3.01
N PRO A 94 5.46 24.02 -3.20
CA PRO A 94 5.85 25.29 -2.57
C PRO A 94 5.50 25.33 -1.07
N ALA A 95 4.83 24.31 -0.53
CA ALA A 95 4.49 24.24 0.89
C ALA A 95 5.74 24.05 1.77
N PRO A 96 5.76 24.59 3.00
CA PRO A 96 6.81 24.33 3.98
C PRO A 96 7.02 22.84 4.25
N LYS A 97 8.24 22.47 4.67
CA LYS A 97 8.63 21.07 4.93
C LYS A 97 7.63 20.34 5.84
N ARG A 98 7.29 20.93 6.98
CA ARG A 98 6.34 20.36 7.95
C ARG A 98 4.95 20.17 7.34
N PHE A 99 4.49 21.11 6.52
CA PHE A 99 3.20 21.01 5.84
C PHE A 99 3.18 19.83 4.86
N ARG A 100 4.26 19.67 4.07
CA ARG A 100 4.42 18.53 3.17
C ARG A 100 4.42 17.21 3.94
N GLU A 101 5.15 17.14 5.06
CA GLU A 101 5.23 15.95 5.91
C GLU A 101 3.87 15.55 6.46
N CYS A 102 3.13 16.48 7.07
CA CYS A 102 1.79 16.21 7.59
C CYS A 102 0.81 15.83 6.47
N ALA A 103 0.88 16.48 5.30
CA ALA A 103 0.00 16.19 4.17
C ALA A 103 0.21 14.77 3.62
N VAL A 104 1.46 14.35 3.47
CA VAL A 104 1.81 12.99 2.98
C VAL A 104 1.45 11.94 4.05
N LEU A 105 1.80 12.17 5.32
CA LEU A 105 1.51 11.23 6.42
C LEU A 105 0.01 10.99 6.58
N THR A 106 -0.79 12.05 6.60
CA THR A 106 -2.25 11.95 6.79
C THR A 106 -2.98 11.47 5.53
N TRP A 107 -2.32 11.49 4.38
CA TRP A 107 -2.79 10.82 3.16
C TRP A 107 -2.53 9.31 3.21
N ALA A 108 -1.34 8.90 3.65
CA ALA A 108 -0.98 7.49 3.77
C ALA A 108 -1.67 6.78 4.93
N ILE A 109 -1.94 7.51 6.02
CA ILE A 109 -2.62 7.04 7.23
C ILE A 109 -3.90 7.87 7.38
N PRO A 110 -4.97 7.55 6.63
CA PRO A 110 -6.22 8.30 6.72
C PRO A 110 -6.89 8.06 8.08
N GLN A 111 -7.66 9.05 8.53
CA GLN A 111 -8.48 8.91 9.74
C GLN A 111 -9.58 7.87 9.48
N VAL A 112 -9.65 6.84 10.32
CA VAL A 112 -10.70 5.82 10.24
C VAL A 112 -11.72 6.09 11.34
N ALA A 113 -12.97 6.36 10.96
CA ALA A 113 -14.05 6.56 11.91
C ALA A 113 -14.22 5.31 12.79
N GLY A 114 -14.34 5.49 14.11
CA GLY A 114 -14.51 4.39 15.07
C GLY A 114 -13.25 3.53 15.28
N ALA A 115 -12.06 4.05 14.95
CA ALA A 115 -10.77 3.41 15.26
C ALA A 115 -10.10 3.95 16.53
N GLU A 116 -10.65 4.99 17.17
CA GLU A 116 -10.19 5.46 18.47
C GLU A 116 -10.23 4.31 19.50
N GLY A 117 -9.08 4.01 20.11
CA GLY A 117 -8.96 2.94 21.11
C GLY A 117 -8.73 1.52 20.57
N LYS A 118 -8.71 1.29 19.24
CA LYS A 118 -8.40 -0.04 18.67
C LYS A 118 -6.89 -0.25 18.58
N ARG A 119 -6.33 -1.20 19.35
CA ARG A 119 -4.89 -1.53 19.40
C ARG A 119 -4.24 -1.90 18.05
N SER A 120 -5.04 -2.30 17.05
CA SER A 120 -4.56 -2.95 15.83
C SER A 120 -4.52 -2.05 14.59
N ALA A 121 -4.95 -0.79 14.70
CA ALA A 121 -4.94 0.15 13.58
C ALA A 121 -3.86 1.20 13.80
N THR A 122 -2.96 1.37 12.83
CA THR A 122 -2.06 2.53 12.78
C THR A 122 -2.93 3.77 12.59
N VAL A 123 -3.20 4.49 13.67
CA VAL A 123 -4.00 5.72 13.67
C VAL A 123 -3.14 6.84 14.23
N LEU A 124 -3.09 7.97 13.52
CA LEU A 124 -2.44 9.16 14.05
C LEU A 124 -3.37 9.84 15.07
N PRO A 125 -2.84 10.50 16.11
CA PRO A 125 -3.64 11.34 16.99
C PRO A 125 -4.46 12.37 16.19
N ALA A 126 -5.67 12.69 16.63
CA ALA A 126 -6.59 13.58 15.90
C ALA A 126 -5.96 14.92 15.48
N ALA A 127 -5.09 15.49 16.33
CA ALA A 127 -4.36 16.74 16.07
C ALA A 127 -3.50 16.70 14.78
N TRP A 128 -3.07 15.52 14.32
CA TRP A 128 -2.35 15.38 13.04
C TRP A 128 -3.23 15.67 11.83
N TYR A 129 -4.55 15.52 11.94
CA TYR A 129 -5.47 15.77 10.82
C TYR A 129 -5.95 17.22 10.73
N ASP A 130 -5.70 18.01 11.77
CA ASP A 130 -6.00 19.44 11.78
C ASP A 130 -4.93 20.21 10.98
N ILE A 131 -5.32 20.63 9.77
CA ILE A 131 -4.49 21.37 8.83
C ILE A 131 -4.01 22.69 9.43
N ALA A 132 -4.77 23.27 10.37
CA ALA A 132 -4.37 24.50 11.01
C ALA A 132 -3.04 24.36 11.75
N ASN A 133 -2.76 23.15 12.24
CA ASN A 133 -1.54 22.82 12.95
C ASN A 133 -0.39 22.41 12.04
N TRP A 134 -0.49 22.47 10.71
CA TRP A 134 0.56 21.97 9.80
C TRP A 134 1.59 23.01 9.40
N ASP A 135 1.35 24.27 9.76
CA ASP A 135 2.18 25.41 9.44
C ASP A 135 2.26 26.35 10.65
N ASN A 136 3.43 26.95 10.86
CA ASN A 136 3.66 27.89 11.96
C ASN A 136 3.53 29.34 11.50
N ASP A 137 3.57 29.60 10.19
CA ASP A 137 3.63 30.95 9.61
C ASP A 137 2.23 31.57 9.38
N GLY A 138 1.18 30.90 9.85
CA GLY A 138 -0.19 31.41 9.77
C GLY A 138 -0.68 31.66 8.34
N LYS A 139 -0.25 30.87 7.35
CA LYS A 139 -0.66 31.08 5.94
C LYS A 139 -2.19 31.08 5.80
N PRO A 140 -2.74 31.87 4.85
CA PRO A 140 -4.17 31.89 4.59
C PRO A 140 -4.73 30.48 4.39
N GLU A 141 -5.94 30.24 4.91
CA GLU A 141 -6.62 28.96 4.83
C GLU A 141 -6.71 28.42 3.39
N SER A 142 -7.10 29.26 2.43
CA SER A 142 -7.16 28.91 1.01
C SER A 142 -5.83 28.37 0.46
N THR A 143 -4.71 28.95 0.87
CA THR A 143 -3.37 28.50 0.47
C THR A 143 -3.06 27.11 1.03
N ARG A 144 -3.38 26.86 2.30
CA ARG A 144 -3.19 25.55 2.94
C ARG A 144 -4.01 24.46 2.25
N TYR A 145 -5.29 24.73 1.96
CA TYR A 145 -6.13 23.78 1.22
C TYR A 145 -5.63 23.50 -0.19
N ARG A 146 -5.19 24.54 -0.92
CA ARG A 146 -4.60 24.38 -2.25
C ARG A 146 -3.35 23.51 -2.21
N TRP A 147 -2.44 23.74 -1.27
CA TRP A 147 -1.24 22.92 -1.09
C TRP A 147 -1.58 21.47 -0.77
N ARG A 148 -2.50 21.24 0.18
CA ARG A 148 -2.94 19.89 0.55
C ARG A 148 -3.57 19.16 -0.64
N SER A 149 -4.44 19.82 -1.40
CA SER A 149 -5.07 19.23 -2.58
C SER A 149 -4.04 18.90 -3.66
N SER A 150 -3.13 19.83 -3.96
CA SER A 150 -2.07 19.59 -4.94
C SER A 150 -1.16 18.41 -4.56
N ILE A 151 -0.76 18.31 -3.29
CA ILE A 151 0.05 17.19 -2.79
C ILE A 151 -0.71 15.87 -2.91
N ARG A 152 -1.98 15.84 -2.48
CA ARG A 152 -2.81 14.63 -2.52
C ARG A 152 -3.08 14.17 -3.95
N ASN A 153 -3.42 15.08 -4.85
CA ASN A 153 -3.63 14.75 -6.26
C ASN A 153 -2.36 14.15 -6.88
N SER A 154 -1.18 14.69 -6.54
CA SER A 154 0.09 14.12 -7.00
C SER A 154 0.30 12.69 -6.47
N LEU A 155 0.02 12.45 -5.19
CA LEU A 155 0.16 11.13 -4.57
C LEU A 155 -0.85 10.12 -5.12
N ASP A 156 -2.11 10.52 -5.28
CA ASP A 156 -3.15 9.67 -5.85
C ASP A 156 -2.88 9.38 -7.33
N GLY A 157 -2.28 10.33 -8.08
CA GLY A 157 -1.77 10.10 -9.44
C GLY A 157 -0.72 8.98 -9.48
N MET A 158 0.29 9.03 -8.60
CA MET A 158 1.31 7.98 -8.49
C MET A 158 0.71 6.61 -8.12
N VAL A 159 -0.29 6.58 -7.25
CA VAL A 159 -1.02 5.33 -6.92
C VAL A 159 -1.81 4.82 -8.12
N ASN A 160 -2.49 5.69 -8.87
CA ASN A 160 -3.26 5.28 -10.04
C ASN A 160 -2.36 4.73 -11.14
N GLU A 161 -1.22 5.38 -11.43
CA GLU A 161 -0.21 4.88 -12.36
C GLU A 161 0.33 3.51 -11.93
N ALA A 162 0.61 3.34 -10.63
CA ALA A 162 1.05 2.07 -10.09
C ALA A 162 -0.03 0.97 -10.18
N LEU A 163 -1.30 1.30 -9.96
CA LEU A 163 -2.42 0.37 -10.11
C LEU A 163 -2.66 -0.02 -11.57
N MET A 164 -2.53 0.91 -12.51
CA MET A 164 -2.61 0.59 -13.95
C MET A 164 -1.48 -0.36 -14.36
N ALA A 165 -0.24 -0.08 -13.96
CA ALA A 165 0.88 -0.97 -14.24
C ALA A 165 0.71 -2.35 -13.58
N ALA A 166 0.18 -2.40 -12.35
CA ALA A 166 -0.14 -3.67 -11.69
C ALA A 166 -1.25 -4.43 -12.41
N GLN A 167 -2.28 -3.74 -12.91
CA GLN A 167 -3.37 -4.34 -13.67
C GLN A 167 -2.83 -5.00 -14.95
N GLU A 168 -2.00 -4.29 -15.73
CA GLU A 168 -1.37 -4.83 -16.95
C GLU A 168 -0.54 -6.09 -16.66
N ILE A 169 0.23 -6.08 -15.56
CA ILE A 169 1.03 -7.24 -15.13
C ILE A 169 0.12 -8.44 -14.80
N LEU A 170 -0.94 -8.22 -14.03
CA LEU A 170 -1.82 -9.28 -13.58
C LEU A 170 -2.72 -9.82 -14.70
N ASP A 171 -3.13 -8.98 -15.64
CA ASP A 171 -3.85 -9.39 -16.85
C ASP A 171 -2.96 -10.27 -17.73
N ALA A 172 -1.70 -9.87 -17.96
CA ALA A 172 -0.75 -10.66 -18.73
C ALA A 172 -0.46 -12.04 -18.10
N ASP A 173 -0.49 -12.11 -16.77
CA ASP A 173 -0.31 -13.34 -16.00
C ASP A 173 -1.63 -14.14 -15.84
N GLY A 174 -2.76 -13.67 -16.39
CA GLY A 174 -4.06 -14.35 -16.36
C GLY A 174 -4.71 -14.40 -14.97
N LEU A 175 -4.32 -13.49 -14.07
CA LEU A 175 -4.77 -13.49 -12.67
C LEU A 175 -6.00 -12.64 -12.41
N MET A 176 -6.47 -11.88 -13.40
CA MET A 176 -7.62 -11.01 -13.28
C MET A 176 -8.88 -11.68 -13.81
N GLU A 177 -10.03 -11.41 -13.16
CA GLU A 177 -11.33 -11.84 -13.68
C GLU A 177 -11.59 -11.17 -15.03
N ASN A 178 -11.82 -11.98 -16.05
CA ASN A 178 -12.07 -11.48 -17.40
C ASN A 178 -13.54 -11.01 -17.47
N VAL A 179 -13.78 -9.71 -17.41
CA VAL A 179 -15.15 -9.12 -17.41
C VAL A 179 -15.88 -9.32 -18.75
N MET A 180 -15.19 -9.79 -19.78
CA MET A 180 -15.71 -9.99 -21.15
C MET A 180 -16.58 -11.26 -21.34
N ALA A 181 -17.05 -11.91 -20.28
CA ALA A 181 -17.94 -13.07 -20.35
C ALA A 181 -19.20 -12.83 -19.51
N SER A 182 -20.09 -11.95 -19.98
CA SER A 182 -21.49 -11.86 -19.54
C SER A 182 -22.34 -11.24 -20.64
#